data_AF-A0A0Q5UG81-F1
#
_entry.id   AF-A0A0Q5UG81-F1
#
_cell.length_a   1.000
_cell.length_b   1.000
_cell.length_c   1.000
_cell.angle_alpha   90.00
_cell.angle_beta   90.00
_cell.angle_gamma   90.00
#
_symmetry.space_group_name_H-M   'P 1'
#
loop_
_entity.id
_entity.type
_entity.pdbx_description
1 polymer ?
#
loop_
_entity_poly.entity_id
_entity_poly.type
_entity_poly.pdbx_seq_one_letter_code
_entity_poly.pdbx_strand_id
1 'polypeptide(L)'
;MKKILSLALLTVGLLTSCYNVERNCKDFKTGEFQFEYEVNGVKKTSHFVRNDTLEIDTFEGKTDTSKVRWINDCEYILEKMNPKNMAEKQAIHMKILSTTENSYTFEFSKLGNTNKQKGTVTKIK
;
A
#
# COMPACT_ATOMS: atom_id res chain seq x y z
N MET A 1 39.64 39.10 -26.56
CA MET A 1 39.39 38.44 -25.25
C MET A 1 37.91 38.05 -25.20
N LYS A 2 37.51 36.92 -25.82
CA LYS A 2 36.09 36.55 -26.03
C LYS A 2 35.86 35.02 -25.97
N LYS A 3 36.54 34.32 -25.04
CA LYS A 3 36.47 32.85 -24.96
C LYS A 3 36.11 32.28 -23.58
N ILE A 4 35.65 33.12 -22.65
CA ILE A 4 35.37 32.68 -21.27
C ILE A 4 33.85 32.63 -20.97
N LEU A 5 33.00 33.24 -21.82
CA LEU A 5 31.56 33.35 -21.53
C LEU A 5 30.72 32.12 -21.96
N SER A 6 31.30 31.14 -22.64
CA SER A 6 30.57 30.03 -23.24
C SER A 6 30.44 28.79 -22.35
N LEU A 7 31.14 28.73 -21.21
CA LEU A 7 31.18 27.54 -20.35
C LEU A 7 30.16 27.58 -19.18
N ALA A 8 29.55 28.74 -18.92
CA ALA A 8 28.60 28.92 -17.81
C ALA A 8 27.16 28.49 -18.14
N LEU A 9 26.83 28.22 -19.42
CA LEU A 9 25.46 27.95 -19.84
C LEU A 9 25.12 26.45 -19.91
N LEU A 10 26.11 25.56 -19.76
CA LEU A 10 25.91 24.10 -19.89
C LEU A 10 25.65 23.39 -18.55
N THR A 11 25.76 24.08 -17.41
CA THR A 11 25.66 23.48 -16.07
C THR A 11 24.26 23.59 -15.44
N VAL A 12 23.30 24.26 -16.08
CA VAL A 12 21.97 24.54 -15.49
C VAL A 12 20.92 23.44 -15.83
N GLY A 13 21.27 22.44 -16.66
CA GLY A 13 20.31 21.45 -17.18
C GLY A 13 20.16 20.12 -16.42
N LEU A 14 20.89 19.88 -15.32
CA LEU A 14 21.01 18.52 -14.75
C LEU A 14 20.16 18.21 -13.51
N LEU A 15 19.21 19.06 -13.11
CA LEU A 15 18.48 18.88 -11.84
C LEU A 15 16.96 18.67 -11.98
N THR A 16 16.44 18.21 -13.12
CA THR A 16 15.07 17.67 -13.18
C THR A 16 15.10 16.18 -12.81
N SER A 17 15.39 15.87 -11.55
CA SER A 17 15.16 14.52 -11.00
C SER A 17 13.65 14.34 -10.88
N CYS A 18 13.00 13.83 -11.93
CA CYS A 18 11.67 13.24 -11.80
C CYS A 18 11.79 12.03 -10.88
N TYR A 19 11.37 12.19 -9.62
CA TYR A 19 11.16 11.06 -8.71
C TYR A 19 10.06 10.18 -9.31
N ASN A 20 10.45 9.12 -10.00
CA ASN A 20 9.53 8.13 -10.54
C ASN A 20 9.15 7.20 -9.37
N VAL A 21 7.92 7.34 -8.87
CA VAL A 21 7.42 6.45 -7.82
C VAL A 21 7.03 5.14 -8.49
N GLU A 22 7.80 4.10 -8.23
CA GLU A 22 7.51 2.77 -8.75
C GLU A 22 6.17 2.27 -8.20
N ARG A 23 5.34 1.70 -9.08
CA ARG A 23 3.95 1.33 -8.78
C ARG A 23 3.49 0.10 -9.57
N ASN A 24 4.17 -1.02 -9.37
CA ASN A 24 3.88 -2.30 -10.01
C ASN A 24 2.83 -3.09 -9.21
N CYS A 25 1.62 -2.53 -9.05
CA CYS A 25 0.62 -3.07 -8.12
C CYS A 25 0.12 -4.49 -8.47
N LYS A 26 0.23 -4.91 -9.73
CA LYS A 26 -0.13 -6.26 -10.18
C LYS A 26 0.63 -7.35 -9.41
N ASP A 27 1.89 -7.09 -9.09
CA ASP A 27 2.77 -8.04 -8.39
C ASP A 27 2.34 -8.30 -6.96
N PHE A 28 1.49 -7.42 -6.43
CA PHE A 28 0.96 -7.46 -5.06
C PHE A 28 -0.52 -7.83 -5.00
N LYS A 29 -1.17 -8.18 -6.13
CA LYS A 29 -2.58 -8.58 -6.10
C LYS A 29 -2.80 -9.85 -5.28
N THR A 30 -1.87 -10.80 -5.38
CA THR A 30 -1.90 -12.07 -4.68
C THR A 30 -0.57 -12.35 -3.99
N GLY A 31 -0.60 -13.15 -2.92
CA GLY A 31 0.58 -13.54 -2.16
C GLY A 31 0.32 -13.73 -0.68
N GLU A 32 1.40 -14.02 0.03
CA GLU A 32 1.47 -14.00 1.49
C GLU A 32 2.16 -12.72 1.95
N PHE A 33 1.56 -12.05 2.93
CA PHE A 33 1.95 -10.70 3.31
C PHE A 33 2.12 -10.58 4.82
N GLN A 34 3.03 -9.70 5.21
CA GLN A 34 3.26 -9.27 6.58
C GLN A 34 2.96 -7.78 6.68
N PHE A 35 2.13 -7.41 7.65
CA PHE A 35 1.86 -6.03 8.01
C PHE A 35 2.41 -5.74 9.41
N GLU A 36 3.33 -4.77 9.50
CA GLU A 36 3.86 -4.30 10.77
C GLU A 36 3.26 -2.95 11.13
N TYR A 37 2.75 -2.84 12.35
CA TYR A 37 2.23 -1.59 12.90
C TYR A 37 2.56 -1.48 14.38
N GLU A 38 2.61 -0.25 14.88
CA GLU A 38 2.95 0.03 16.27
C GLU A 38 1.69 0.43 17.05
N VAL A 39 1.46 -0.21 18.20
CA VAL A 39 0.41 0.16 19.16
C VAL A 39 1.06 0.38 20.52
N ASN A 40 0.99 1.61 21.03
CA ASN A 40 1.57 2.00 22.31
C ASN A 40 3.07 1.64 22.46
N GLY A 41 3.87 1.85 21.41
CA GLY A 41 5.30 1.51 21.43
C GLY A 41 5.63 0.03 21.21
N VAL A 42 4.63 -0.84 21.09
CA VAL A 42 4.82 -2.26 20.84
C VAL A 42 4.57 -2.55 19.36
N LYS A 43 5.60 -3.04 18.67
CA LYS A 43 5.45 -3.56 17.30
C LYS A 43 4.55 -4.80 17.31
N LYS A 44 3.54 -4.76 16.46
CA LYS A 44 2.60 -5.82 16.20
C LYS A 44 2.72 -6.22 14.75
N THR A 45 2.60 -7.52 14.52
CA THR A 45 2.73 -8.12 13.19
C THR A 45 1.44 -8.87 12.89
N SER A 46 0.84 -8.62 11.74
CA SER A 46 -0.25 -9.41 11.17
C SER A 46 0.23 -10.14 9.93
N HIS A 47 -0.32 -11.32 9.68
CA HIS A 47 -0.05 -12.09 8.48
C HIS A 47 -1.34 -12.30 7.71
N PHE A 48 -1.34 -12.01 6.41
CA PHE A 48 -2.50 -12.28 5.58
C PHE A 48 -2.13 -12.93 4.26
N VAL A 49 -3.01 -13.80 3.78
CA VAL A 49 -2.92 -14.43 2.47
C VAL A 49 -4.02 -13.83 1.61
N ARG A 50 -3.65 -13.27 0.46
CA ARG A 50 -4.62 -12.71 -0.49
C ARG A 50 -4.57 -13.46 -1.82
N ASN A 51 -5.76 -13.79 -2.31
CA ASN A 51 -6.00 -14.19 -3.70
C ASN A 51 -6.88 -13.15 -4.41
N ASP A 52 -7.39 -13.48 -5.60
CA ASP A 52 -8.16 -12.54 -6.42
C ASP A 52 -9.46 -12.03 -5.77
N THR A 53 -10.03 -12.79 -4.83
CA THR A 53 -11.37 -12.53 -4.27
C THR A 53 -11.43 -12.52 -2.76
N LEU A 54 -10.42 -13.04 -2.06
CA LEU A 54 -10.40 -13.23 -0.62
C LEU A 54 -9.06 -12.80 -0.04
N GLU A 55 -9.13 -12.26 1.17
CA GLU A 55 -8.00 -11.98 2.05
C GLU A 55 -8.27 -12.65 3.39
N ILE A 56 -7.36 -13.54 3.80
CA ILE A 56 -7.43 -14.28 5.07
C ILE A 56 -6.35 -13.69 5.97
N ASP A 57 -6.75 -12.92 6.98
CA ASP A 57 -5.85 -12.23 7.90
C ASP A 57 -5.80 -12.96 9.24
N THR A 58 -4.61 -13.10 9.80
CA THR A 58 -4.35 -13.73 11.09
C THR A 58 -3.58 -12.78 11.99
N PHE A 59 -4.27 -12.32 13.03
CA PHE A 59 -3.73 -11.41 14.04
C PHE A 59 -3.91 -12.00 15.44
N GLU A 60 -2.82 -12.12 16.20
CA GLU A 60 -2.81 -12.65 17.58
C GLU A 60 -3.58 -13.99 17.73
N GLY A 61 -3.40 -14.90 16.77
CA GLY A 61 -4.04 -16.23 16.75
C GLY A 61 -5.53 -16.21 16.37
N LYS A 62 -6.08 -15.05 15.99
CA LYS A 62 -7.44 -14.93 15.46
C LYS A 62 -7.39 -14.74 13.95
N THR A 63 -8.11 -15.59 13.25
CA THR A 63 -8.25 -15.51 11.79
C THR A 63 -9.59 -14.90 11.42
N ASP A 64 -9.58 -13.98 10.46
CA ASP A 64 -10.75 -13.40 9.83
C ASP A 64 -10.63 -13.50 8.31
N THR A 65 -11.75 -13.37 7.61
CA THR A 65 -11.80 -13.44 6.15
C THR A 65 -12.56 -12.26 5.59
N SER A 66 -11.94 -11.58 4.64
CA SER A 66 -12.51 -10.46 3.92
C SER A 66 -12.63 -10.78 2.43
N LYS A 67 -13.70 -10.31 1.80
CA LYS A 67 -13.82 -10.26 0.35
C LYS A 67 -12.98 -9.11 -0.19
N VAL A 68 -12.27 -9.39 -1.27
CA VAL A 68 -11.46 -8.42 -2.02
C VAL A 68 -12.20 -8.11 -3.31
N ARG A 69 -12.46 -6.83 -3.57
CA ARG A 69 -12.99 -6.36 -4.86
C ARG A 69 -12.09 -5.29 -5.45
N TRP A 70 -11.34 -5.66 -6.48
CA TRP A 70 -10.47 -4.75 -7.20
C TRP A 70 -11.26 -3.73 -8.03
N ILE A 71 -10.90 -2.46 -7.89
CA ILE A 71 -11.39 -1.35 -8.72
C ILE A 71 -10.46 -1.19 -9.94
N ASN A 72 -9.16 -1.30 -9.71
CA ASN A 72 -8.10 -1.34 -10.72
C ASN A 72 -6.90 -2.10 -10.14
N ASP A 73 -5.72 -2.05 -10.76
CA ASP A 73 -4.56 -2.78 -10.27
C ASP A 73 -4.02 -2.31 -8.92
N CYS A 74 -4.27 -1.05 -8.53
CA CYS A 74 -3.73 -0.44 -7.32
C CYS A 74 -4.79 -0.09 -6.27
N GLU A 75 -6.07 -0.31 -6.56
CA GLU A 75 -7.17 0.09 -5.67
C GLU A 75 -8.18 -1.06 -5.54
N TYR A 76 -8.61 -1.33 -4.31
CA TYR A 76 -9.55 -2.39 -4.00
C TYR A 76 -10.35 -2.08 -2.74
N ILE A 77 -11.46 -2.79 -2.58
CA ILE A 77 -12.32 -2.73 -1.41
C ILE A 77 -12.21 -4.03 -0.62
N LEU A 78 -12.07 -3.92 0.70
CA LEU A 78 -12.14 -5.02 1.65
C LEU A 78 -13.47 -4.98 2.40
N GLU A 79 -14.17 -6.11 2.43
CA GLU A 79 -15.42 -6.30 3.18
C GLU A 79 -15.33 -7.57 4.03
N LYS A 80 -15.48 -7.44 5.35
CA LYS A 80 -15.49 -8.61 6.24
C LYS A 80 -16.64 -9.55 5.87
N MET A 81 -16.35 -10.85 5.79
CA MET A 81 -17.38 -11.85 5.51
C MET A 81 -18.32 -12.07 6.69
N ASN A 82 -17.79 -11.99 7.92
CA ASN A 82 -18.54 -12.26 9.15
C ASN A 82 -18.42 -11.08 10.14
N PRO A 83 -18.96 -9.89 9.82
CA PRO A 83 -18.85 -8.72 10.68
C PRO A 83 -19.65 -8.93 11.97
N LYS A 84 -19.04 -8.64 13.13
CA LYS A 84 -19.68 -8.82 14.44
C LYS A 84 -20.49 -7.62 14.90
N ASN A 85 -20.30 -6.47 14.26
CA ASN A 85 -20.96 -5.21 14.59
C ASN A 85 -21.03 -4.29 13.36
N MET A 86 -21.76 -3.18 13.48
CA MET A 86 -21.94 -2.23 12.38
C MET A 86 -20.64 -1.53 11.95
N ALA A 87 -19.69 -1.35 12.86
CA ALA A 87 -18.39 -0.75 12.53
C ALA A 87 -17.57 -1.68 11.63
N GLU A 88 -17.61 -2.99 11.87
CA GLU A 88 -16.96 -4.03 11.05
C GLU A 88 -17.63 -4.25 9.70
N LYS A 89 -18.94 -3.96 9.58
CA LYS A 89 -19.66 -4.04 8.31
C LYS A 89 -19.21 -2.97 7.30
N GLN A 90 -18.56 -1.91 7.78
CA GLN A 90 -18.12 -0.82 6.92
C GLN A 90 -16.92 -1.27 6.07
N ALA A 91 -17.11 -1.24 4.75
CA ALA A 91 -16.06 -1.58 3.80
C ALA A 91 -14.85 -0.64 3.92
N ILE A 92 -13.65 -1.17 3.72
CA ILE A 92 -12.40 -0.42 3.73
C ILE A 92 -11.92 -0.25 2.29
N HIS A 93 -11.68 0.99 1.88
CA HIS A 93 -11.04 1.30 0.61
C HIS A 93 -9.53 1.31 0.81
N MET A 94 -8.84 0.55 -0.02
CA MET A 94 -7.40 0.37 -0.02
C MET A 94 -6.82 0.92 -1.32
N LYS A 95 -5.71 1.65 -1.23
CA LYS A 95 -4.98 2.17 -2.38
C LYS A 95 -3.47 2.04 -2.20
N ILE A 96 -2.83 1.26 -3.07
CA ILE A 96 -1.38 1.16 -3.16
C ILE A 96 -0.82 2.45 -3.76
N LEU A 97 0.08 3.10 -3.03
CA LEU A 97 0.70 4.38 -3.38
C LEU A 97 2.05 4.20 -4.08
N SER A 98 2.85 3.25 -3.60
CA SER A 98 4.18 2.94 -4.12
C SER A 98 4.54 1.49 -3.86
N THR A 99 5.40 0.92 -4.68
CA THR A 99 5.93 -0.43 -4.53
C THR A 99 7.46 -0.40 -4.47
N THR A 100 8.03 -1.45 -3.90
CA THR A 100 9.45 -1.83 -4.01
C THR A 100 9.50 -3.28 -4.51
N GLU A 101 10.68 -3.90 -4.52
CA GLU A 101 10.86 -5.31 -4.90
C GLU A 101 9.95 -6.26 -4.10
N ASN A 102 9.81 -6.05 -2.80
CA ASN A 102 9.09 -6.97 -1.91
C ASN A 102 8.08 -6.26 -0.98
N SER A 103 7.84 -4.97 -1.13
CA SER A 103 6.90 -4.25 -0.26
C SER A 103 6.07 -3.22 -1.01
N TYR A 104 4.99 -2.78 -0.39
CA TYR A 104 4.21 -1.66 -0.89
C TYR A 104 3.72 -0.76 0.25
N THR A 105 3.69 0.54 -0.03
CA THR A 105 3.04 1.53 0.83
C THR A 105 1.63 1.72 0.33
N PHE A 106 0.66 1.72 1.23
CA PHE A 106 -0.74 1.94 0.90
C PHE A 106 -1.36 3.01 1.79
N GLU A 107 -2.46 3.56 1.31
CA GLU A 107 -3.41 4.29 2.13
C GLU A 107 -4.72 3.50 2.25
N PHE A 108 -5.41 3.69 3.37
CA PHE A 108 -6.71 3.08 3.59
C PHE A 108 -7.64 4.02 4.37
N SER A 109 -8.94 3.88 4.11
CA SER A 109 -9.98 4.51 4.90
C SER A 109 -11.27 3.70 4.81
N LYS A 110 -12.20 3.97 5.71
CA LYS A 110 -13.57 3.54 5.53
C LYS A 110 -14.13 4.10 4.21
N LEU A 111 -14.89 3.31 3.46
CA LEU A 111 -15.47 3.74 2.20
C LEU A 111 -16.26 5.05 2.38
N GLY A 112 -15.95 6.06 1.56
CA GLY A 112 -16.53 7.40 1.64
C GLY A 112 -15.91 8.35 2.68
N ASN A 113 -14.96 7.88 3.49
CA ASN A 113 -14.26 8.71 4.46
C ASN A 113 -13.00 9.35 3.83
N THR A 114 -12.83 10.65 4.07
CA THR A 114 -11.69 11.45 3.58
C THR A 114 -10.44 11.32 4.46
N ASN A 115 -10.60 10.91 5.72
CA ASN A 115 -9.49 10.69 6.65
C ASN A 115 -8.82 9.35 6.33
N LYS A 116 -7.68 9.42 5.62
CA LYS A 116 -6.91 8.26 5.20
C LYS A 116 -5.72 8.03 6.12
N GLN A 117 -5.47 6.76 6.43
CA GLN A 117 -4.29 6.30 7.15
C GLN A 117 -3.34 5.61 6.18
N LYS A 118 -2.06 5.50 6.54
CA LYS A 118 -1.04 4.87 5.70
C LYS A 118 -0.37 3.72 6.44
N GLY A 119 0.09 2.74 5.67
CA GLY A 119 0.83 1.59 6.17
C GLY A 119 1.76 1.01 5.11
N THR A 120 2.60 0.07 5.53
CA THR A 120 3.51 -0.66 4.64
C THR A 120 3.31 -2.16 4.83
N VAL A 121 3.19 -2.87 3.73
CA VAL A 121 3.11 -4.35 3.70
C VAL A 121 4.34 -4.90 3.04
N THR A 122 4.88 -5.99 3.59
CA THR A 122 5.96 -6.77 2.97
C THR A 122 5.40 -8.09 2.44
N LYS A 123 5.69 -8.44 1.19
CA LYS A 123 5.40 -9.73 0.58
C LYS A 123 6.43 -10.75 1.05
N ILE A 124 5.94 -11.88 1.55
CA ILE A 124 6.74 -12.99 2.08
C ILE A 124 6.83 -14.12 1.06
N LYS A 125 5.73 -14.39 0.33
CA LYS A 125 5.66 -15.38 -0.76
C LYS A 125 4.75 -14.90 -1.88
#